data_AF-A0A5B0NB52-F1
#
_entry.id   AF-A0A5B0NB52-F1
#
_cell.length_a   1.000
_cell.length_b   1.000
_cell.length_c   1.000
_cell.angle_alpha   90.00
_cell.angle_beta   90.00
_cell.angle_gamma   90.00
#
_symmetry.space_group_name_H-M   'P 1'
#
loop_
_entity.id
_entity.type
_entity.pdbx_description
1 polymer ?
#
loop_
_entity_poly.entity_id
_entity_poly.type
_entity_poly.pdbx_seq_one_letter_code
_entity_poly.pdbx_strand_id
1 'polypeptide(L)'
;MNSSAQVLRDAVFHRGRHNIHVLCSNYENVGNLSERQSGFLGPLIGDVGSVSEPLTKKSIEQNQKKLYLRLFYLNIPTENTSFVHGFVFSPSQCVSTVRQAFHSANLALKHIPNYQSNHFFGVPQCEDSSNHISVDNCRQVPGCKTKLMDHQLQAVSFIRRSESKLVSIPHEIWNHPNNRWAKRVYEDTVRTGNLDDTIDFGGKGCILADDMGLGKTLTTLSAIQLSATEALKFSERQPDEQSTMRSSATLIICPLSTLENWKNEINIHFGNNLPFIVYYGKEKSGIEFKNISQVAVVLATYESVTIASRGGNSQDLQGRSKDIKGRGMGLDLSNIEWFRIVLDEAHYMKDPKTNRSITLLGLKSQQRLCLTGTSLQNQLGDLHNLIKFLRIEPWTNNSIWKQCVEIPVQRCEPRGISTLQNLMSGVSMRRLKTTILALPKKVETIVNLKLHSPWNEIYERNHQAFSEQFGKNRVTGQGWNSGEFFGELVDLRQLCNHPALIDKQPGRKKYFWNESSKIGHLVDDLLAFLRSGLEHRAVIFSEFKRFLEM
;
A
#
# COMPACT_ATOMS: atom_id res chain seq x y z
N MET A 1 33.84 14.68 28.42
CA MET A 1 33.84 13.41 29.19
C MET A 1 32.93 12.44 28.46
N ASN A 2 33.43 11.23 28.21
CA ASN A 2 33.04 10.33 27.12
C ASN A 2 31.54 10.02 27.01
N SER A 3 31.03 10.11 25.79
CA SER A 3 29.74 9.56 25.36
C SER A 3 29.69 8.05 25.63
N SER A 4 28.80 7.63 26.51
CA SER A 4 28.46 6.23 26.77
C SER A 4 27.70 5.64 25.58
N ALA A 5 28.43 5.30 24.51
CA ALA A 5 27.89 4.52 23.41
C ALA A 5 27.51 3.12 23.92
N GLN A 6 26.33 2.62 23.54
CA GLN A 6 25.97 1.21 23.70
C GLN A 6 26.99 0.37 22.93
N VAL A 7 27.66 -0.57 23.59
CA VAL A 7 28.67 -1.43 22.95
C VAL A 7 28.07 -2.82 22.75
N LEU A 8 27.67 -3.12 21.51
CA LEU A 8 27.30 -4.46 21.08
C LEU A 8 28.59 -5.23 20.72
N ARG A 9 28.81 -6.40 21.32
CA ARG A 9 29.96 -7.27 21.03
C ARG A 9 29.49 -8.66 20.61
N ASP A 10 30.21 -9.30 19.69
CA ASP A 10 30.00 -10.71 19.39
C ASP A 10 30.43 -11.55 20.60
N ALA A 11 29.64 -12.58 20.91
CA ALA A 11 29.89 -13.48 22.02
C ALA A 11 29.76 -14.94 21.57
N VAL A 12 30.38 -15.84 22.34
CA VAL A 12 30.32 -17.29 22.15
C VAL A 12 30.15 -17.99 23.49
N PHE A 13 29.44 -19.12 23.48
CA PHE A 13 29.42 -20.04 24.62
C PHE A 13 30.58 -21.02 24.49
N HIS A 14 31.40 -21.11 25.53
CA HIS A 14 32.49 -22.09 25.65
C HIS A 14 32.15 -23.12 26.72
N ARG A 15 32.12 -24.41 26.34
CA ARG A 15 31.76 -25.51 27.24
C ARG A 15 32.95 -25.88 28.13
N GLY A 16 32.91 -25.49 29.40
CA GLY A 16 33.81 -26.00 30.44
C GLY A 16 33.40 -27.37 30.96
N ARG A 17 34.15 -27.92 31.93
CA ARG A 17 33.87 -29.25 32.52
C ARG A 17 32.53 -29.31 33.26
N HIS A 18 32.17 -28.24 33.96
CA HIS A 18 30.98 -28.18 34.82
C HIS A 18 30.05 -27.01 34.44
N ASN A 19 30.58 -25.94 33.82
CA ASN A 19 29.86 -24.72 33.49
C ASN A 19 30.09 -24.30 32.03
N ILE A 20 29.14 -23.56 31.46
CA ILE A 20 29.30 -22.85 30.18
C ILE A 20 29.70 -21.41 30.45
N HIS A 21 30.79 -20.97 29.83
CA HIS A 21 31.32 -19.61 29.92
C HIS A 21 30.85 -18.78 28.72
N VAL A 22 30.51 -17.52 28.93
CA VAL A 22 30.19 -16.56 27.85
C VAL A 22 31.43 -15.71 27.59
N LEU A 23 32.04 -15.90 26.42
CA LEU A 23 33.26 -15.20 26.02
C LEU A 23 32.95 -14.18 24.93
N CYS A 24 33.49 -12.97 25.02
CA CYS A 24 33.43 -11.98 23.93
C CYS A 24 34.56 -12.20 22.90
N SER A 25 34.53 -11.48 21.78
CA SER A 25 35.51 -11.56 20.69
C SER A 25 36.99 -11.33 21.09
N ASN A 26 37.25 -10.76 22.27
CA ASN A 26 38.57 -10.58 22.89
C ASN A 26 38.93 -11.69 23.91
N TYR A 27 38.16 -12.79 23.95
CA TYR A 27 38.26 -13.87 24.94
C TYR A 27 38.00 -13.44 26.40
N GLU A 28 37.44 -12.25 26.61
CA GLU A 28 37.02 -11.78 27.93
C GLU A 28 35.78 -12.55 28.38
N ASN A 29 35.82 -13.11 29.59
CA ASN A 29 34.67 -13.77 30.19
C ASN A 29 33.72 -12.71 30.76
N VAL A 30 32.54 -12.59 30.16
CA VAL A 30 31.50 -11.62 30.55
C VAL A 30 30.43 -12.22 31.45
N GLY A 31 30.48 -13.53 31.71
CA GLY A 31 29.55 -14.21 32.60
C GLY A 31 29.51 -15.73 32.39
N ASN A 32 29.01 -16.45 33.37
CA ASN A 32 28.83 -17.91 33.30
C ASN A 32 27.35 -18.26 33.40
N LEU A 33 26.92 -19.29 32.68
CA LEU A 33 25.60 -19.86 32.86
C LEU A 33 25.56 -20.61 34.21
N SER A 34 24.38 -20.68 34.83
CA SER A 34 24.18 -21.49 36.05
C SER A 34 24.47 -22.97 35.80
N GLU A 35 24.76 -23.73 36.85
CA GLU A 35 25.02 -25.18 36.75
C GLU A 35 23.83 -25.92 36.09
N ARG A 36 22.60 -25.53 36.43
CA ARG A 36 21.38 -26.06 35.80
C ARG A 36 21.33 -25.77 34.30
N GLN A 37 21.56 -24.52 33.90
CA GLN A 37 21.57 -24.12 32.49
C GLN A 37 22.70 -24.82 31.71
N SER A 38 23.88 -24.93 32.34
CA SER A 38 25.05 -25.60 31.79
C SER A 38 24.82 -27.09 31.58
N GLY A 39 24.10 -27.75 32.49
CA GLY A 39 23.72 -29.16 32.36
C GLY A 39 22.82 -29.45 31.15
N PHE A 40 21.84 -28.58 30.87
CA PHE A 40 20.91 -28.78 29.75
C PHE A 40 21.43 -28.28 28.40
N LEU A 41 22.16 -27.16 28.37
CA LEU A 41 22.68 -26.60 27.12
C LEU A 41 24.05 -27.16 26.73
N GLY A 42 24.85 -27.64 27.67
CA GLY A 42 26.22 -28.13 27.43
C GLY A 42 26.28 -29.24 26.40
N PRO A 43 25.45 -30.30 26.50
CA PRO A 43 25.38 -31.37 25.50
C PRO A 43 25.07 -30.90 24.08
N LEU A 44 24.41 -29.74 23.91
CA LEU A 44 24.04 -29.23 22.59
C LEU A 44 25.18 -28.45 21.91
N ILE A 45 26.15 -27.93 22.67
CA ILE A 45 27.26 -27.12 22.12
C ILE A 45 28.36 -28.00 21.50
N GLY A 46 28.54 -29.22 22.01
CA GLY A 46 29.62 -30.15 21.63
C GLY A 46 30.42 -30.60 22.85
N ASP A 47 31.53 -31.32 22.69
CA ASP A 47 32.33 -31.85 23.81
C ASP A 47 32.95 -30.77 24.71
N VAL A 48 33.46 -31.16 25.89
CA VAL A 48 34.15 -30.22 26.78
C VAL A 48 35.35 -29.58 26.06
N GLY A 49 35.42 -28.26 26.07
CA GLY A 49 36.38 -27.45 25.29
C GLY A 49 35.84 -26.93 23.96
N SER A 50 34.62 -27.34 23.55
CA SER A 50 33.97 -26.80 22.36
C SER A 50 33.42 -25.38 22.57
N VAL A 51 33.34 -24.64 21.47
CA VAL A 51 32.77 -23.29 21.42
C VAL A 51 31.55 -23.31 20.49
N SER A 52 30.52 -22.54 20.82
CA SER A 52 29.36 -22.37 19.97
C SER A 52 29.71 -21.65 18.67
N GLU A 53 29.32 -22.24 17.54
CA GLU A 53 29.63 -21.70 16.21
C GLU A 53 28.43 -20.98 15.59
N PRO A 54 28.64 -19.84 14.90
CA PRO A 54 27.60 -19.20 14.12
C PRO A 54 27.32 -19.99 12.83
N LEU A 55 26.08 -19.89 12.34
CA LEU A 55 25.68 -20.49 11.07
C LEU A 55 26.43 -19.84 9.90
N THR A 56 27.03 -20.65 9.03
CA THR A 56 27.73 -20.20 7.80
C THR A 56 27.27 -20.99 6.57
N LYS A 57 27.44 -20.44 5.36
CA LYS A 57 27.05 -21.12 4.10
C LYS A 57 27.68 -22.51 3.95
N LYS A 58 28.96 -22.67 4.33
CA LYS A 58 29.67 -23.96 4.33
C LYS A 58 29.10 -24.96 5.34
N SER A 59 28.62 -24.49 6.49
CA SER A 59 28.05 -25.37 7.53
C SER A 59 26.72 -26.02 7.12
N ILE A 60 25.94 -25.36 6.26
CA ILE A 60 24.67 -25.90 5.73
C ILE A 60 24.93 -27.05 4.75
N GLU A 61 25.97 -26.93 3.92
CA GLU A 61 26.33 -27.94 2.93
C GLU A 61 26.89 -29.23 3.56
N GLN A 62 27.45 -29.15 4.77
CA GLN A 62 28.06 -30.28 5.49
C GLN A 62 27.05 -31.13 6.30
N ASN A 63 25.79 -30.71 6.41
CA ASN A 63 24.65 -31.44 7.00
C ASN A 63 24.95 -32.15 8.34
N GLN A 64 25.72 -31.50 9.21
CA GLN A 64 26.08 -32.06 10.51
C GLN A 64 24.91 -31.88 11.49
N LYS A 65 24.64 -32.89 12.34
CA LYS A 65 23.66 -32.83 13.43
C LYS A 65 24.17 -31.96 14.59
N LYS A 66 24.52 -30.70 14.33
CA LYS A 66 25.09 -29.76 15.32
C LYS A 66 24.17 -28.55 15.50
N LEU A 67 24.10 -28.04 16.73
CA LEU A 67 23.44 -26.78 17.05
C LEU A 67 24.36 -25.61 16.68
N TYR A 68 23.82 -24.60 16.00
CA TYR A 68 24.55 -23.36 15.72
C TYR A 68 23.93 -22.22 16.54
N LEU A 69 24.77 -21.46 17.22
CA LEU A 69 24.37 -20.33 18.06
C LEU A 69 25.13 -19.09 17.62
N ARG A 70 24.39 -18.01 17.36
CA ARG A 70 24.99 -16.69 17.14
C ARG A 70 24.60 -15.78 18.30
N LEU A 71 25.56 -15.43 19.16
CA LEU A 71 25.30 -14.66 20.37
C LEU A 71 25.87 -13.24 20.27
N PHE A 72 25.19 -12.31 20.91
CA PHE A 72 25.57 -10.92 21.04
C PHE A 72 25.48 -10.51 22.51
N TYR A 73 26.55 -9.92 23.01
CA TYR A 73 26.57 -9.30 24.33
C TYR A 73 26.28 -7.80 24.19
N LEU A 74 25.26 -7.33 24.89
CA LEU A 74 24.89 -5.92 24.97
C LEU A 74 25.13 -5.42 26.39
N ASN A 75 25.99 -4.41 26.53
CA ASN A 75 26.18 -3.68 27.78
C ASN A 75 25.52 -2.31 27.68
N ILE A 76 24.61 -2.00 28.61
CA ILE A 76 23.93 -0.69 28.71
C ILE A 76 24.49 0.04 29.94
N PRO A 77 25.48 0.94 29.78
CA PRO A 77 26.19 1.55 30.90
C PRO A 77 25.30 2.43 31.78
N THR A 78 24.19 2.94 31.23
CA THR A 78 23.26 3.85 31.93
C THR A 78 22.33 3.14 32.91
N GLU A 79 22.14 1.82 32.74
CA GLU A 79 21.20 1.03 33.55
C GLU A 79 21.90 -0.03 34.40
N ASN A 80 23.23 -0.17 34.27
CA ASN A 80 24.05 -1.22 34.90
C ASN A 80 23.52 -2.65 34.61
N THR A 81 22.88 -2.83 33.45
CA THR A 81 22.30 -4.08 32.99
C THR A 81 23.06 -4.60 31.77
N SER A 82 23.35 -5.91 31.78
CA SER A 82 23.98 -6.61 30.68
C SER A 82 23.10 -7.77 30.21
N PHE A 83 22.98 -7.93 28.89
CA PHE A 83 22.16 -8.96 28.28
C PHE A 83 22.93 -9.74 27.22
N VAL A 84 22.76 -11.06 27.21
CA VAL A 84 23.20 -11.92 26.12
C VAL A 84 21.98 -12.27 25.28
N HIS A 85 21.96 -11.81 24.03
CA HIS A 85 20.95 -12.18 23.04
C HIS A 85 21.53 -13.18 22.05
N GLY A 86 20.71 -14.06 21.50
CA GLY A 86 21.21 -15.08 20.60
C GLY A 86 20.19 -15.60 19.60
N PHE A 87 20.66 -15.96 18.42
CA PHE A 87 19.90 -16.74 17.45
C PHE A 87 20.30 -18.21 17.54
N VAL A 88 19.30 -19.09 17.59
CA VAL A 88 19.47 -20.53 17.67
C VAL A 88 19.07 -21.15 16.34
N PHE A 89 19.97 -21.90 15.72
CA PHE A 89 19.72 -22.65 14.49
C PHE A 89 20.00 -24.12 14.73
N SER A 90 19.06 -24.97 14.31
CA SER A 90 19.15 -26.42 14.46
C SER A 90 18.55 -27.12 13.25
N PRO A 91 19.00 -28.34 12.91
CA PRO A 91 18.29 -29.20 11.98
C PRO A 91 16.85 -29.45 12.43
N SER A 92 15.91 -29.59 11.49
CA SER A 92 14.49 -29.79 11.78
C SER A 92 14.20 -31.00 12.67
N GLN A 93 15.02 -32.04 12.56
CA GLN A 93 14.94 -33.27 13.35
C GLN A 93 15.26 -33.07 14.84
N CYS A 94 15.97 -32.00 15.20
CA CYS A 94 16.45 -31.74 16.57
C CYS A 94 15.64 -30.68 17.32
N VAL A 95 14.60 -30.11 16.69
CA VAL A 95 13.80 -29.00 17.25
C VAL A 95 13.19 -29.34 18.60
N SER A 96 12.64 -30.55 18.78
CA SER A 96 12.03 -31.00 20.03
C SER A 96 13.05 -31.05 21.17
N THR A 97 14.22 -31.65 20.91
CA THR A 97 15.33 -31.76 21.87
C THR A 97 15.85 -30.37 22.27
N VAL A 98 16.01 -29.47 21.30
CA VAL A 98 16.47 -28.09 21.56
C VAL A 98 15.44 -27.32 22.39
N ARG A 99 14.15 -27.37 22.03
CA ARG A 99 13.08 -26.73 22.80
C ARG A 99 13.03 -27.24 24.24
N GLN A 100 13.12 -28.55 24.43
CA GLN A 100 13.11 -29.15 25.77
C GLN A 100 14.32 -28.70 26.60
N ALA A 101 15.52 -28.67 26.01
CA ALA A 101 16.73 -28.23 26.70
C ALA A 101 16.65 -26.75 27.13
N PHE A 102 16.19 -25.86 26.25
CA PHE A 102 16.02 -24.43 26.58
C PHE A 102 14.93 -24.21 27.63
N HIS A 103 13.82 -24.96 27.55
CA HIS A 103 12.76 -24.93 28.55
C HIS A 103 13.26 -25.41 29.93
N SER A 104 13.99 -26.54 29.98
CA SER A 104 14.58 -27.08 31.21
C SER A 104 15.66 -26.18 31.82
N ALA A 105 16.36 -25.41 30.97
CA ALA A 105 17.30 -24.36 31.35
C ALA A 105 16.62 -23.04 31.80
N ASN A 106 15.29 -22.95 31.77
CA ASN A 106 14.51 -21.75 32.07
C ASN A 106 14.89 -20.55 31.18
N LEU A 107 15.19 -20.80 29.91
CA LEU A 107 15.52 -19.80 28.90
C LEU A 107 14.40 -19.72 27.86
N ALA A 108 13.81 -18.55 27.70
CA ALA A 108 12.72 -18.34 26.74
C ALA A 108 13.26 -18.19 25.31
N LEU A 109 12.84 -19.09 24.41
CA LEU A 109 12.99 -18.91 22.98
C LEU A 109 11.85 -18.00 22.48
N LYS A 110 12.21 -16.89 21.83
CA LYS A 110 11.24 -15.91 21.33
C LYS A 110 11.11 -15.99 19.80
N HIS A 111 9.89 -15.81 19.32
CA HIS A 111 9.66 -15.63 17.89
C HIS A 111 10.13 -14.24 17.43
N ILE A 112 10.91 -14.18 16.34
CA ILE A 112 11.34 -12.93 15.71
C ILE A 112 10.23 -12.41 14.80
N PRO A 113 9.60 -11.26 15.09
CA PRO A 113 8.60 -10.67 14.20
C PRO A 113 9.25 -10.23 12.88
N ASN A 114 8.58 -10.43 11.74
CA ASN A 114 9.06 -10.09 10.40
C ASN A 114 10.36 -10.81 9.98
N TYR A 115 10.57 -12.04 10.45
CA TYR A 115 11.73 -12.84 10.08
C TYR A 115 11.79 -13.11 8.57
N GLN A 116 12.93 -12.79 7.96
CA GLN A 116 13.21 -13.05 6.56
C GLN A 116 14.29 -14.14 6.45
N SER A 117 13.90 -15.35 6.03
CA SER A 117 14.82 -16.49 5.92
C SER A 117 16.04 -16.20 5.04
N ASN A 118 15.91 -15.34 4.02
CA ASN A 118 17.00 -14.94 3.14
C ASN A 118 18.17 -14.25 3.88
N HIS A 119 17.90 -13.52 4.98
CA HIS A 119 18.94 -12.91 5.80
C HIS A 119 19.66 -13.92 6.71
N PHE A 120 19.12 -15.14 6.80
CA PHE A 120 19.63 -16.23 7.63
C PHE A 120 19.90 -17.48 6.78
N PHE A 121 20.53 -17.28 5.62
CA PHE A 121 20.96 -18.35 4.71
C PHE A 121 19.84 -19.29 4.23
N GLY A 122 18.60 -18.80 4.18
CA GLY A 122 17.44 -19.57 3.74
C GLY A 122 16.82 -20.46 4.83
N VAL A 123 17.30 -20.39 6.08
CA VAL A 123 16.73 -21.17 7.18
C VAL A 123 15.36 -20.59 7.57
N PRO A 124 14.28 -21.38 7.56
CA PRO A 124 12.96 -20.92 8.01
C PRO A 124 12.91 -20.86 9.55
N GLN A 125 12.11 -19.95 10.09
CA GLN A 125 11.88 -19.88 11.52
C GLN A 125 10.90 -20.97 11.97
N CYS A 126 11.17 -21.60 13.12
CA CYS A 126 10.30 -22.64 13.66
C CYS A 126 8.98 -22.03 14.19
N GLU A 127 7.84 -22.50 13.69
CA GLU A 127 6.50 -22.10 14.16
C GLU A 127 6.15 -22.83 15.47
N ASP A 128 5.59 -22.10 16.45
CA ASP A 128 5.08 -22.69 17.68
C ASP A 128 3.70 -23.30 17.43
N SER A 129 3.63 -24.64 17.45
CA SER A 129 2.44 -25.46 17.22
C SER A 129 1.41 -25.43 18.37
N SER A 130 1.25 -24.29 19.06
CA SER A 130 0.21 -24.10 20.09
C SER A 130 -0.68 -22.88 19.86
N ASN A 131 -0.44 -22.09 18.81
CA ASN A 131 -1.42 -21.12 18.30
C ASN A 131 -1.70 -21.40 16.82
N HIS A 132 -2.40 -22.52 16.59
CA HIS A 132 -2.99 -22.82 15.29
C HIS A 132 -4.13 -21.84 14.97
N ILE A 133 -3.77 -20.66 14.46
CA ILE A 133 -4.46 -20.16 13.27
C ILE A 133 -3.58 -20.65 12.11
N SER A 134 -3.84 -21.88 11.69
CA SER A 134 -3.07 -22.58 10.65
C SER A 134 -2.87 -21.69 9.42
N VAL A 135 -1.61 -21.40 9.08
CA VAL A 135 -1.21 -20.79 7.81
C VAL A 135 -1.65 -21.66 6.62
N ASP A 136 -1.85 -22.96 6.83
CA ASP A 136 -2.39 -23.88 5.82
C ASP A 136 -3.88 -23.66 5.51
N ASN A 137 -4.71 -23.14 6.43
CA ASN A 137 -6.09 -22.75 6.11
C ASN A 137 -6.19 -21.38 5.43
N CYS A 138 -5.12 -20.58 5.42
CA CYS A 138 -5.09 -19.30 4.70
C CYS A 138 -4.82 -19.47 3.19
N ARG A 139 -4.28 -20.61 2.74
CA ARG A 139 -4.04 -20.86 1.31
C ARG A 139 -5.31 -21.05 0.50
N GLN A 140 -6.41 -21.43 1.15
CA GLN A 140 -7.67 -21.71 0.49
C GLN A 140 -8.78 -20.82 1.07
N VAL A 141 -9.06 -19.72 0.37
CA VAL A 141 -10.17 -18.82 0.74
C VAL A 141 -11.48 -19.52 0.40
N PRO A 142 -12.45 -19.63 1.33
CA PRO A 142 -13.71 -20.34 1.08
C PRO A 142 -14.44 -19.81 -0.16
N GLY A 143 -14.75 -20.67 -1.12
CA GLY A 143 -15.45 -20.27 -2.35
C GLY A 143 -14.59 -19.56 -3.41
N CYS A 144 -13.30 -19.32 -3.15
CA CYS A 144 -12.36 -18.85 -4.16
C CYS A 144 -11.80 -20.03 -4.97
N LYS A 145 -11.95 -19.95 -6.30
CA LYS A 145 -11.44 -20.94 -7.27
C LYS A 145 -9.93 -20.83 -7.49
N THR A 146 -9.34 -19.68 -7.16
CA THR A 146 -7.93 -19.39 -7.43
C THR A 146 -7.10 -19.45 -6.16
N LYS A 147 -6.00 -20.19 -6.23
CA LYS A 147 -5.03 -20.27 -5.14
C LYS A 147 -4.26 -18.95 -5.04
N LEU A 148 -4.21 -18.38 -3.85
CA LEU A 148 -3.45 -17.16 -3.59
C LEU A 148 -1.95 -17.42 -3.61
N MET A 149 -1.20 -16.47 -4.15
CA MET A 149 0.25 -16.43 -4.08
C MET A 149 0.72 -15.97 -2.70
N ASP A 150 1.96 -16.28 -2.32
CA ASP A 150 2.49 -15.97 -0.98
C ASP A 150 2.45 -14.48 -0.65
N HIS A 151 2.76 -13.61 -1.62
CA HIS A 151 2.65 -12.17 -1.41
C HIS A 151 1.18 -11.72 -1.24
N GLN A 152 0.22 -12.38 -1.89
CA GLN A 152 -1.19 -12.07 -1.70
C GLN A 152 -1.65 -12.48 -0.30
N LEU A 153 -1.20 -13.64 0.20
CA LEU A 153 -1.47 -14.10 1.57
C LEU A 153 -0.94 -13.12 2.63
N GLN A 154 0.27 -12.59 2.43
CA GLN A 154 0.84 -11.56 3.30
C GLN A 154 -0.02 -10.28 3.30
N ALA A 155 -0.51 -9.86 2.13
CA ALA A 155 -1.38 -8.68 2.05
C ALA A 155 -2.75 -8.92 2.68
N VAL A 156 -3.34 -10.10 2.50
CA VAL A 156 -4.58 -10.48 3.21
C VAL A 156 -4.36 -10.44 4.71
N SER A 157 -3.23 -10.96 5.19
CA SER A 157 -2.88 -10.97 6.62
C SER A 157 -2.71 -9.55 7.17
N PHE A 158 -2.11 -8.65 6.38
CA PHE A 158 -1.97 -7.24 6.73
C PHE A 158 -3.33 -6.52 6.82
N ILE A 159 -4.21 -6.73 5.83
CA ILE A 159 -5.59 -6.20 5.86
C ILE A 159 -6.30 -6.68 7.12
N ARG A 160 -6.29 -8.00 7.39
CA ARG A 160 -6.94 -8.57 8.58
C ARG A 160 -6.36 -8.05 9.90
N ARG A 161 -5.05 -7.82 9.96
CA ARG A 161 -4.41 -7.18 11.14
C ARG A 161 -4.96 -5.77 11.35
N SER A 162 -5.02 -4.97 10.29
CA SER A 162 -5.55 -3.59 10.36
C SER A 162 -7.04 -3.50 10.71
N GLU A 163 -7.77 -4.59 10.49
CA GLU A 163 -9.21 -4.70 10.73
C GLU A 163 -9.55 -5.40 12.07
N SER A 164 -8.53 -5.87 12.78
CA SER A 164 -8.67 -6.63 14.01
C SER A 164 -9.35 -5.83 15.12
N LYS A 165 -10.02 -6.52 16.03
CA LYS A 165 -10.51 -5.94 17.29
C LYS A 165 -9.46 -5.97 18.39
N LEU A 166 -8.43 -6.80 18.25
CA LEU A 166 -7.39 -7.03 19.26
C LEU A 166 -6.22 -6.03 19.13
N VAL A 167 -6.06 -5.43 17.96
CA VAL A 167 -4.96 -4.52 17.64
C VAL A 167 -5.56 -3.21 17.16
N SER A 168 -5.12 -2.09 17.74
CA SER A 168 -5.40 -0.76 17.23
C SER A 168 -4.12 -0.17 16.63
N ILE A 169 -4.07 -0.10 15.30
CA ILE A 169 -2.96 0.50 14.56
C ILE A 169 -2.80 1.98 14.91
N PRO A 170 -3.87 2.82 14.99
CA PRO A 170 -3.75 4.19 15.48
C PRO A 170 -3.08 4.29 16.85
N HIS A 171 -3.45 3.40 17.78
CA HIS A 171 -2.88 3.36 19.13
C HIS A 171 -1.40 2.94 19.13
N GLU A 172 -1.01 1.93 18.35
CA GLU A 172 0.39 1.50 18.20
C GLU A 172 1.26 2.65 17.64
N ILE A 173 0.77 3.32 16.58
CA ILE A 173 1.46 4.45 15.96
C ILE A 173 1.59 5.60 16.95
N TRP A 174 0.50 5.96 17.64
CA TRP A 174 0.50 7.05 18.61
C TRP A 174 1.49 6.81 19.75
N ASN A 175 1.59 5.58 20.25
CA ASN A 175 2.46 5.23 21.38
C ASN A 175 3.91 4.92 21.03
N HIS A 176 4.26 4.91 19.75
CA HIS A 176 5.62 4.66 19.32
C HIS A 176 6.60 5.72 19.88
N PRO A 177 7.83 5.32 20.31
CA PRO A 177 8.81 6.24 20.90
C PRO A 177 9.13 7.48 20.03
N ASN A 178 9.19 7.30 18.71
CA ASN A 178 9.45 8.39 17.76
C ASN A 178 8.37 9.47 17.75
N ASN A 179 7.17 9.19 18.25
CA ASN A 179 6.03 10.12 18.25
C ASN A 179 5.86 10.87 19.57
N ARG A 180 6.76 10.69 20.56
CA ARG A 180 6.69 11.37 21.88
C ARG A 180 6.62 12.89 21.77
N TRP A 181 7.29 13.48 20.77
CA TRP A 181 7.26 14.92 20.56
C TRP A 181 5.93 15.39 19.97
N ALA A 182 5.31 14.61 19.07
CA ALA A 182 3.97 14.89 18.55
C ALA A 182 2.90 14.82 19.64
N LYS A 183 3.07 13.94 20.64
CA LYS A 183 2.22 13.92 21.85
C LYS A 183 2.26 15.24 22.62
N ARG A 184 3.45 15.81 22.82
CA ARG A 184 3.59 17.12 23.50
C ARG A 184 2.89 18.23 22.72
N VAL A 185 3.04 18.25 21.38
CA VAL A 185 2.34 19.21 20.52
C VAL A 185 0.82 19.07 20.64
N TYR A 186 0.32 17.84 20.72
CA TYR A 186 -1.09 17.57 20.95
C TYR A 186 -1.55 18.07 22.32
N GLU A 187 -0.86 17.70 23.40
CA GLU A 187 -1.13 18.12 24.78
C GLU A 187 -1.12 19.65 24.92
N ASP A 188 -0.18 20.34 24.27
CA ASP A 188 -0.13 21.81 24.21
C ASP A 188 -1.34 22.40 23.47
N THR A 189 -1.77 21.77 22.39
CA THR A 189 -2.94 22.21 21.62
C THR A 189 -4.25 21.99 22.39
N VAL A 190 -4.37 20.90 23.15
CA VAL A 190 -5.48 20.65 24.08
C VAL A 190 -5.49 21.69 25.20
N ARG A 191 -4.33 21.97 25.81
CA ARG A 191 -4.21 22.98 26.88
C ARG A 191 -4.60 24.39 26.43
N THR A 192 -4.40 24.73 25.16
CA THR A 192 -4.82 26.01 24.58
C THR A 192 -6.31 26.05 24.21
N GLY A 193 -7.06 24.98 24.46
CA GLY A 193 -8.51 24.88 24.20
C GLY A 193 -8.87 24.66 22.74
N ASN A 194 -7.91 24.30 21.89
CA ASN A 194 -8.10 24.16 20.44
C ASN A 194 -8.41 22.71 20.00
N LEU A 195 -8.35 21.74 20.91
CA LEU A 195 -8.58 20.33 20.68
C LEU A 195 -9.23 19.67 21.90
N ASP A 196 -10.01 18.62 21.65
CA ASP A 196 -10.54 17.75 22.69
C ASP A 196 -9.43 16.89 23.32
N ASP A 197 -9.58 16.54 24.60
CA ASP A 197 -8.61 15.72 25.32
C ASP A 197 -8.74 14.22 24.98
N THR A 198 -9.89 13.81 24.44
CA THR A 198 -10.14 12.42 24.04
C THR A 198 -9.63 12.12 22.62
N ILE A 199 -8.93 10.99 22.47
CA ILE A 199 -8.49 10.48 21.15
C ILE A 199 -9.18 9.13 20.89
N ASP A 200 -9.95 9.04 19.82
CA ASP A 200 -10.57 7.79 19.37
C ASP A 200 -9.60 6.97 18.51
N PHE A 201 -9.03 5.91 19.09
CA PHE A 201 -8.17 4.96 18.37
C PHE A 201 -8.96 3.83 17.66
N GLY A 202 -10.26 4.01 17.43
CA GLY A 202 -11.15 3.06 16.79
C GLY A 202 -10.98 2.90 15.27
N GLY A 203 -10.16 3.75 14.64
CA GLY A 203 -9.87 3.69 13.20
C GLY A 203 -9.32 2.33 12.74
N LYS A 204 -10.02 1.70 11.77
CA LYS A 204 -9.66 0.39 11.22
C LYS A 204 -9.52 0.45 9.71
N GLY A 205 -8.34 0.07 9.23
CA GLY A 205 -8.06 0.09 7.81
C GLY A 205 -6.61 0.25 7.48
N CYS A 206 -6.32 0.14 6.18
CA CYS A 206 -4.97 0.29 5.67
C CYS A 206 -4.93 0.76 4.22
N ILE A 207 -3.72 1.06 3.75
CA ILE A 207 -3.39 1.41 2.38
C ILE A 207 -2.61 0.24 1.77
N LEU A 208 -3.20 -0.42 0.78
CA LEU A 208 -2.48 -1.39 -0.04
C LEU A 208 -1.90 -0.67 -1.26
N ALA A 209 -0.63 -0.27 -1.11
CA ALA A 209 0.15 0.52 -2.05
C ALA A 209 1.04 -0.32 -2.98
N ASP A 210 0.73 -1.62 -3.13
CA ASP A 210 1.46 -2.55 -3.98
C ASP A 210 1.47 -2.12 -5.45
N ASP A 211 2.58 -2.41 -6.13
CA ASP A 211 2.74 -2.19 -7.57
C ASP A 211 1.56 -2.78 -8.39
N MET A 212 1.21 -2.10 -9.49
CA MET A 212 0.10 -2.50 -10.36
C MET A 212 0.32 -3.90 -10.95
N GLY A 213 -0.50 -4.90 -10.64
CA GLY A 213 -0.34 -6.26 -11.17
C GLY A 213 0.16 -7.30 -10.14
N LEU A 214 0.35 -6.91 -8.88
CA LEU A 214 0.52 -7.86 -7.77
C LEU A 214 -0.80 -8.50 -7.29
N GLY A 215 -1.92 -8.25 -7.98
CA GLY A 215 -3.21 -8.86 -7.69
C GLY A 215 -3.94 -8.26 -6.49
N LYS A 216 -3.95 -6.92 -6.37
CA LYS A 216 -4.69 -6.19 -5.31
C LYS A 216 -6.18 -6.53 -5.30
N THR A 217 -6.81 -6.64 -6.47
CA THR A 217 -8.23 -7.01 -6.63
C THR A 217 -8.54 -8.35 -5.97
N LEU A 218 -7.86 -9.43 -6.38
CA LEU A 218 -8.03 -10.75 -5.79
C LEU A 218 -7.71 -10.78 -4.28
N THR A 219 -6.71 -10.02 -3.85
CA THR A 219 -6.35 -9.87 -2.43
C THR A 219 -7.51 -9.25 -1.63
N THR A 220 -8.12 -8.18 -2.15
CA THR A 220 -9.28 -7.52 -1.53
C THR A 220 -10.50 -8.42 -1.50
N LEU A 221 -10.85 -9.08 -2.61
CA LEU A 221 -11.99 -10.01 -2.66
C LEU A 221 -11.81 -11.17 -1.66
N SER A 222 -10.58 -11.65 -1.53
CA SER A 222 -10.23 -12.67 -0.54
C SER A 222 -10.40 -12.18 0.90
N ALA A 223 -9.98 -10.95 1.20
CA ALA A 223 -10.20 -10.34 2.50
C ALA A 223 -11.70 -10.14 2.81
N ILE A 224 -12.50 -9.77 1.81
CA ILE A 224 -13.97 -9.68 1.93
C ILE A 224 -14.55 -11.02 2.35
N GLN A 225 -14.23 -12.07 1.61
CA GLN A 225 -14.74 -13.41 1.86
C GLN A 225 -14.33 -13.96 3.24
N LEU A 226 -13.09 -13.72 3.67
CA LEU A 226 -12.59 -14.16 4.97
C LEU A 226 -13.22 -13.41 6.16
N SER A 227 -13.85 -12.25 5.92
CA SER A 227 -14.51 -11.43 6.92
C SER A 227 -16.05 -11.50 6.87
N ALA A 228 -16.61 -12.42 6.07
CA ALA A 228 -18.05 -12.46 5.80
C ALA A 228 -18.88 -12.68 7.08
N THR A 229 -18.42 -13.54 7.99
CA THR A 229 -19.11 -13.80 9.26
C THR A 229 -19.15 -12.56 10.16
N GLU A 230 -18.06 -11.81 10.25
CA GLU A 230 -17.98 -10.56 10.99
C GLU A 230 -18.88 -9.49 10.37
N ALA A 231 -18.95 -9.45 9.03
CA ALA A 231 -19.80 -8.53 8.30
C ALA A 231 -21.30 -8.76 8.56
N LEU A 232 -21.73 -10.03 8.60
CA LEU A 232 -23.11 -10.38 8.95
C LEU A 232 -23.45 -9.93 10.38
N LYS A 233 -22.59 -10.25 11.35
CA LYS A 233 -22.74 -9.80 12.75
C LYS A 233 -22.74 -8.28 12.91
N PHE A 234 -22.12 -7.54 11.98
CA PHE A 234 -22.17 -6.09 11.96
C PHE A 234 -23.56 -5.58 11.52
N SER A 235 -24.14 -6.20 10.48
CA SER A 235 -25.46 -5.81 9.98
C SER A 235 -26.63 -6.08 10.94
N GLU A 236 -26.48 -7.02 11.86
CA GLU A 236 -27.51 -7.37 12.86
C GLU A 236 -27.59 -6.38 14.04
N ARG A 237 -26.62 -5.48 14.19
CA ARG A 237 -26.57 -4.52 15.30
C ARG A 237 -27.53 -3.36 15.05
N GLN A 238 -28.15 -2.86 16.13
CA GLN A 238 -28.96 -1.64 16.07
C GLN A 238 -28.16 -0.48 15.45
N PRO A 239 -28.67 0.20 14.42
CA PRO A 239 -27.96 1.31 13.78
C PRO A 239 -27.78 2.48 14.76
N ASP A 240 -26.70 3.24 14.59
CA ASP A 240 -26.45 4.43 15.42
C ASP A 240 -27.46 5.54 15.08
N GLU A 241 -27.73 6.47 16.00
CA GLU A 241 -28.73 7.55 15.85
C GLU A 241 -28.61 8.35 14.54
N GLN A 242 -27.40 8.43 13.97
CA GLN A 242 -27.15 9.18 12.74
C GLN A 242 -27.26 8.34 11.45
N SER A 243 -27.33 7.01 11.54
CA SER A 243 -27.43 6.11 10.38
C SER A 243 -28.80 5.44 10.37
N THR A 244 -29.48 5.41 9.23
CA THR A 244 -30.79 4.76 9.15
C THR A 244 -30.68 3.26 8.87
N MET A 245 -29.56 2.80 8.30
CA MET A 245 -29.39 1.43 7.81
C MET A 245 -27.95 0.92 7.99
N ARG A 246 -27.77 -0.37 8.32
CA ARG A 246 -26.46 -1.06 8.38
C ARG A 246 -26.38 -2.19 7.37
N SER A 247 -25.30 -2.24 6.59
CA SER A 247 -25.08 -3.29 5.59
C SER A 247 -23.81 -4.10 5.86
N SER A 248 -23.93 -5.43 5.71
CA SER A 248 -22.79 -6.37 5.71
C SER A 248 -22.00 -6.31 4.40
N ALA A 249 -22.56 -5.71 3.34
CA ALA A 249 -21.90 -5.60 2.06
C ALA A 249 -20.65 -4.70 2.14
N THR A 250 -19.64 -5.03 1.33
CA THR A 250 -18.49 -4.16 1.10
C THR A 250 -18.78 -3.22 -0.07
N LEU A 251 -18.71 -1.91 0.16
CA LEU A 251 -18.82 -0.90 -0.90
C LEU A 251 -17.46 -0.68 -1.55
N ILE A 252 -17.32 -1.07 -2.82
CA ILE A 252 -16.11 -0.84 -3.60
C ILE A 252 -16.36 0.32 -4.55
N ILE A 253 -15.59 1.39 -4.40
CA ILE A 253 -15.66 2.59 -5.23
C ILE A 253 -14.44 2.60 -6.14
N CYS A 254 -14.68 2.54 -7.45
CA CYS A 254 -13.61 2.43 -8.45
C CYS A 254 -13.80 3.42 -9.62
N PRO A 255 -12.73 3.72 -10.39
CA PRO A 255 -12.87 4.40 -11.67
C PRO A 255 -13.79 3.64 -12.62
N LEU A 256 -14.49 4.35 -13.51
CA LEU A 256 -15.36 3.71 -14.50
C LEU A 256 -14.61 2.71 -15.39
N SER A 257 -13.33 2.98 -15.68
CA SER A 257 -12.47 2.12 -16.48
C SER A 257 -12.13 0.78 -15.83
N THR A 258 -12.18 0.67 -14.49
CA THR A 258 -11.87 -0.58 -13.78
C THR A 258 -13.12 -1.32 -13.30
N LEU A 259 -14.31 -0.73 -13.44
CA LEU A 259 -15.57 -1.34 -13.01
C LEU A 259 -15.81 -2.72 -13.65
N GLU A 260 -15.61 -2.84 -14.96
CA GLU A 260 -15.77 -4.13 -15.65
C GLU A 260 -14.71 -5.14 -15.24
N ASN A 261 -13.50 -4.67 -14.94
CA ASN A 261 -12.44 -5.53 -14.42
C ASN A 261 -12.83 -6.14 -13.06
N TRP A 262 -13.40 -5.35 -12.14
CA TRP A 262 -13.91 -5.86 -10.87
C TRP A 262 -15.00 -6.93 -11.06
N LYS A 263 -15.95 -6.71 -11.97
CA LYS A 263 -16.99 -7.71 -12.29
C LYS A 263 -16.38 -9.01 -12.79
N ASN A 264 -15.45 -8.91 -13.74
CA ASN A 264 -14.78 -10.08 -14.32
C ASN A 264 -13.98 -10.86 -13.28
N GLU A 265 -13.21 -10.18 -12.43
CA GLU A 265 -12.42 -10.80 -11.37
C GLU A 265 -13.30 -11.53 -10.34
N ILE A 266 -14.43 -10.94 -9.93
CA ILE A 266 -15.40 -11.62 -9.04
C ILE A 266 -15.95 -12.89 -9.72
N ASN A 267 -16.35 -12.81 -10.98
CA ASN A 267 -16.90 -13.94 -11.72
C ASN A 267 -15.88 -15.07 -11.94
N ILE A 268 -14.64 -14.71 -12.30
CA ILE A 268 -13.54 -15.65 -12.53
C ILE A 268 -13.17 -16.36 -11.22
N HIS A 269 -12.97 -15.60 -10.14
CA HIS A 269 -12.40 -16.14 -8.91
C HIS A 269 -13.43 -16.70 -7.94
N PHE A 270 -14.65 -16.17 -7.89
CA PHE A 270 -15.66 -16.58 -6.90
C PHE A 270 -16.95 -17.08 -7.55
N GLY A 271 -17.32 -16.55 -8.73
CA GLY A 271 -18.62 -16.84 -9.34
C GLY A 271 -19.76 -16.50 -8.39
N ASN A 272 -20.68 -17.45 -8.15
CA ASN A 272 -21.84 -17.24 -7.28
C ASN A 272 -21.50 -17.22 -5.77
N ASN A 273 -20.28 -17.54 -5.37
CA ASN A 273 -19.89 -17.56 -3.95
C ASN A 273 -19.71 -16.16 -3.35
N LEU A 274 -19.61 -15.12 -4.17
CA LEU A 274 -19.47 -13.74 -3.74
C LEU A 274 -20.47 -12.86 -4.53
N PRO A 275 -21.76 -12.88 -4.15
CA PRO A 275 -22.79 -12.14 -4.87
C PRO A 275 -22.51 -10.63 -4.82
N PHE A 276 -22.72 -9.96 -5.95
CA PHE A 276 -22.47 -8.53 -6.07
C PHE A 276 -23.55 -7.82 -6.88
N ILE A 277 -23.70 -6.51 -6.66
CA ILE A 277 -24.50 -5.62 -7.51
C ILE A 277 -23.66 -4.46 -8.03
N VAL A 278 -24.09 -3.87 -9.13
CA VAL A 278 -23.46 -2.69 -9.73
C VAL A 278 -24.36 -1.47 -9.53
N TYR A 279 -23.90 -0.50 -8.75
CA TYR A 279 -24.54 0.78 -8.53
C TYR A 279 -23.96 1.83 -9.50
N TYR A 280 -24.45 1.81 -10.75
CA TYR A 280 -24.03 2.73 -11.81
C TYR A 280 -25.16 3.00 -12.82
N GLY A 281 -25.07 4.12 -13.55
CA GLY A 281 -25.94 4.38 -14.70
C GLY A 281 -27.41 4.60 -14.34
N LYS A 282 -28.32 4.12 -15.21
CA LYS A 282 -29.78 4.16 -15.01
C LYS A 282 -30.26 3.06 -14.06
N GLU A 283 -29.55 1.94 -14.00
CA GLU A 283 -29.94 0.78 -13.19
C GLU A 283 -29.99 1.09 -11.69
N LYS A 284 -29.18 2.06 -11.23
CA LYS A 284 -29.15 2.49 -9.83
C LYS A 284 -30.48 3.00 -9.27
N SER A 285 -31.41 3.46 -10.12
CA SER A 285 -32.71 3.97 -9.64
C SER A 285 -33.66 2.87 -9.20
N GLY A 286 -33.43 1.62 -9.62
CA GLY A 286 -34.19 0.45 -9.18
C GLY A 286 -33.55 -0.31 -8.02
N ILE A 287 -32.40 0.15 -7.51
CA ILE A 287 -31.69 -0.52 -6.42
C ILE A 287 -32.18 0.03 -5.08
N GLU A 288 -32.86 -0.83 -4.32
CA GLU A 288 -33.30 -0.56 -2.96
C GLU A 288 -32.33 -1.16 -1.94
N PHE A 289 -32.47 -0.74 -0.68
CA PHE A 289 -31.65 -1.28 0.41
C PHE A 289 -31.80 -2.80 0.56
N LYS A 290 -32.99 -3.36 0.28
CA LYS A 290 -33.24 -4.82 0.30
C LYS A 290 -32.37 -5.58 -0.71
N ASN A 291 -32.02 -4.97 -1.84
CA ASN A 291 -31.10 -5.59 -2.80
C ASN A 291 -29.66 -5.56 -2.29
N ILE A 292 -29.26 -4.46 -1.65
CA ILE A 292 -27.93 -4.30 -1.05
C ILE A 292 -27.71 -5.29 0.11
N SER A 293 -28.72 -5.52 0.94
CA SER A 293 -28.61 -6.42 2.09
C SER A 293 -28.47 -7.91 1.73
N GLN A 294 -28.72 -8.27 0.48
CA GLN A 294 -28.63 -9.65 -0.02
C GLN A 294 -27.30 -9.98 -0.71
N VAL A 295 -26.39 -9.01 -0.82
CA VAL A 295 -25.12 -9.20 -1.54
C VAL A 295 -23.90 -8.94 -0.66
N ALA A 296 -22.77 -9.52 -1.04
CA ALA A 296 -21.50 -9.34 -0.33
C ALA A 296 -20.76 -8.08 -0.81
N VAL A 297 -20.98 -7.66 -2.06
CA VAL A 297 -20.25 -6.54 -2.68
C VAL A 297 -21.20 -5.60 -3.42
N VAL A 298 -21.01 -4.29 -3.22
CA VAL A 298 -21.63 -3.25 -4.03
C VAL A 298 -20.53 -2.53 -4.80
N LEU A 299 -20.52 -2.65 -6.13
CA LEU A 299 -19.59 -1.94 -7.00
C LEU A 299 -20.18 -0.59 -7.38
N ALA A 300 -19.49 0.50 -7.13
CA ALA A 300 -19.91 1.85 -7.49
C ALA A 300 -18.78 2.64 -8.13
N THR A 301 -19.13 3.67 -8.88
CA THR A 301 -18.14 4.65 -9.39
C THR A 301 -18.09 5.89 -8.51
N TYR A 302 -16.94 6.57 -8.50
CA TYR A 302 -16.77 7.86 -7.80
C TYR A 302 -17.84 8.91 -8.16
N GLU A 303 -18.32 8.91 -9.40
CA GLU A 303 -19.40 9.81 -9.84
C GLU A 303 -20.77 9.36 -9.32
N SER A 304 -21.04 8.05 -9.28
CA SER A 304 -22.33 7.53 -8.84
C SER A 304 -22.59 7.82 -7.37
N VAL A 305 -21.57 7.67 -6.52
CA VAL A 305 -21.62 7.97 -5.09
C VAL A 305 -21.87 9.46 -4.85
N THR A 306 -21.17 10.34 -5.56
CA THR A 306 -21.32 11.80 -5.38
C THR A 306 -22.65 12.33 -5.87
N ILE A 307 -23.22 11.76 -6.94
CA ILE A 307 -24.55 12.14 -7.42
C ILE A 307 -25.64 11.69 -6.44
N ALA A 308 -25.54 10.48 -5.88
CA ALA A 308 -26.53 9.94 -4.96
C ALA A 308 -26.70 10.84 -3.71
N SER A 309 -25.60 11.29 -3.12
CA SER A 309 -25.64 12.12 -1.91
C SER A 309 -26.05 13.58 -2.12
N ARG A 310 -26.16 14.04 -3.37
CA ARG A 310 -26.74 15.36 -3.68
C ARG A 310 -28.27 15.35 -3.73
N GLY A 311 -28.88 14.18 -3.93
CA GLY A 311 -30.33 14.03 -4.01
C GLY A 311 -31.06 14.13 -2.67
N GLY A 312 -30.35 13.98 -1.53
CA GLY A 312 -30.93 14.07 -0.18
C GLY A 312 -31.13 15.48 0.36
N ASN A 313 -30.42 16.49 -0.18
CA ASN A 313 -30.54 17.89 0.22
C ASN A 313 -31.53 18.63 -0.69
N SER A 314 -32.82 18.40 -0.46
CA SER A 314 -33.96 18.89 -1.25
C SER A 314 -34.22 20.42 -1.23
N GLN A 315 -33.21 21.27 -1.01
CA GLN A 315 -33.40 22.74 -1.00
C GLN A 315 -32.62 23.51 -2.09
N ASP A 316 -31.55 22.95 -2.67
CA ASP A 316 -30.74 23.68 -3.67
C ASP A 316 -31.08 23.41 -5.15
N LEU A 317 -32.13 22.62 -5.42
CA LEU A 317 -32.44 22.12 -6.77
C LEU A 317 -33.23 23.07 -7.68
N GLN A 318 -33.50 24.32 -7.29
CA GLN A 318 -34.27 25.25 -8.14
C GLN A 318 -33.45 25.92 -9.27
N GLY A 319 -32.11 25.88 -9.24
CA GLY A 319 -31.28 26.70 -10.15
C GLY A 319 -30.68 26.02 -11.39
N ARG A 320 -30.57 24.68 -11.45
CA ARG A 320 -29.87 23.98 -12.56
C ARG A 320 -30.78 22.97 -13.24
N SER A 321 -31.60 23.51 -14.14
CA SER A 321 -32.63 22.82 -14.90
C SER A 321 -32.10 21.81 -15.95
N LYS A 322 -32.89 20.74 -16.08
CA LYS A 322 -33.11 19.82 -17.23
C LYS A 322 -32.19 18.62 -17.51
N ASP A 323 -30.88 18.64 -17.30
CA ASP A 323 -30.04 17.46 -17.68
C ASP A 323 -29.97 16.33 -16.63
N ILE A 324 -30.31 16.61 -15.36
CA ILE A 324 -30.23 15.63 -14.27
C ILE A 324 -31.47 14.73 -14.21
N LYS A 325 -32.61 15.16 -14.80
CA LYS A 325 -33.89 14.42 -14.75
C LYS A 325 -33.86 13.05 -15.47
N GLY A 326 -32.84 12.77 -16.30
CA GLY A 326 -32.67 11.49 -16.99
C GLY A 326 -31.81 10.45 -16.25
N ARG A 327 -31.15 10.81 -15.16
CA ARG A 327 -30.34 9.90 -14.32
C ARG A 327 -31.12 9.68 -13.01
N GLY A 328 -31.98 8.66 -12.98
CA GLY A 328 -32.88 8.40 -11.86
C GLY A 328 -32.22 8.52 -10.48
N MET A 329 -32.95 9.11 -9.54
CA MET A 329 -32.53 9.34 -8.17
C MET A 329 -32.47 7.99 -7.45
N GLY A 330 -31.28 7.39 -7.37
CA GLY A 330 -31.05 6.13 -6.67
C GLY A 330 -30.89 6.33 -5.17
N LEU A 331 -30.84 5.23 -4.41
CA LEU A 331 -30.63 5.21 -2.96
C LEU A 331 -29.38 6.00 -2.55
N ASP A 332 -29.48 6.87 -1.54
CA ASP A 332 -28.32 7.58 -1.00
C ASP A 332 -27.44 6.67 -0.14
N LEU A 333 -26.27 6.34 -0.68
CA LEU A 333 -25.30 5.45 -0.04
C LEU A 333 -24.68 6.06 1.23
N SER A 334 -24.83 7.37 1.47
CA SER A 334 -24.37 8.04 2.70
C SER A 334 -25.23 7.73 3.93
N ASN A 335 -26.48 7.31 3.73
CA ASN A 335 -27.39 6.93 4.81
C ASN A 335 -27.15 5.50 5.32
N ILE A 336 -26.34 4.73 4.60
CA ILE A 336 -25.97 3.36 4.94
C ILE A 336 -24.63 3.38 5.68
N GLU A 337 -24.58 2.72 6.83
CA GLU A 337 -23.33 2.38 7.50
C GLU A 337 -22.82 1.04 6.96
N TRP A 338 -21.65 1.07 6.33
CA TRP A 338 -21.05 -0.07 5.64
C TRP A 338 -20.11 -0.85 6.56
N PHE A 339 -20.08 -2.18 6.42
CA PHE A 339 -19.05 -2.97 7.10
C PHE A 339 -17.64 -2.56 6.63
N ARG A 340 -17.43 -2.50 5.31
CA ARG A 340 -16.17 -2.09 4.70
C ARG A 340 -16.40 -1.17 3.51
N ILE A 341 -15.58 -0.13 3.37
CA ILE A 341 -15.47 0.68 2.15
C ILE A 341 -14.08 0.47 1.56
N VAL A 342 -14.02 0.18 0.26
CA VAL A 342 -12.78 0.05 -0.51
C VAL A 342 -12.72 1.16 -1.55
N LEU A 343 -11.64 1.93 -1.57
CA LEU A 343 -11.34 2.89 -2.64
C LEU A 343 -10.29 2.30 -3.57
N ASP A 344 -10.68 1.99 -4.80
CA ASP A 344 -9.76 1.62 -5.87
C ASP A 344 -9.21 2.87 -6.57
N GLU A 345 -7.91 2.87 -6.84
CA GLU A 345 -7.18 4.07 -7.25
C GLU A 345 -7.46 5.28 -6.33
N ALA A 346 -7.22 5.09 -5.03
CA ALA A 346 -7.55 6.06 -3.97
C ALA A 346 -6.95 7.48 -4.18
N HIS A 347 -5.98 7.61 -5.10
CA HIS A 347 -5.47 8.89 -5.58
C HIS A 347 -6.52 9.75 -6.33
N TYR A 348 -7.75 9.28 -6.54
CA TYR A 348 -8.87 10.10 -7.02
C TYR A 348 -9.43 11.08 -5.96
N MET A 349 -8.97 10.99 -4.70
CA MET A 349 -9.39 11.79 -3.53
C MET A 349 -8.33 12.81 -3.07
N LYS A 350 -7.54 13.36 -4.00
CA LYS A 350 -6.40 14.26 -3.68
C LYS A 350 -6.78 15.59 -3.07
N ASP A 351 -7.84 16.23 -3.55
CA ASP A 351 -8.23 17.55 -3.08
C ASP A 351 -9.40 17.43 -2.08
N PRO A 352 -9.19 17.78 -0.79
CA PRO A 352 -10.22 17.66 0.24
C PRO A 352 -11.41 18.59 0.01
N LYS A 353 -11.25 19.66 -0.78
CA LYS A 353 -12.31 20.63 -1.06
C LYS A 353 -13.27 20.17 -2.15
N THR A 354 -12.92 19.13 -2.90
CA THR A 354 -13.81 18.62 -3.94
C THR A 354 -15.02 17.96 -3.31
N ASN A 355 -16.20 18.16 -3.92
CA ASN A 355 -17.42 17.47 -3.52
C ASN A 355 -17.23 15.94 -3.43
N ARG A 356 -16.36 15.39 -4.28
CA ARG A 356 -15.99 13.98 -4.22
C ARG A 356 -15.34 13.61 -2.89
N SER A 357 -14.27 14.29 -2.51
CA SER A 357 -13.59 14.00 -1.25
C SER A 357 -14.49 14.25 -0.04
N ILE A 358 -15.29 15.32 -0.04
CA ILE A 358 -16.25 15.60 1.02
C ILE A 358 -17.25 14.46 1.17
N THR A 359 -17.87 13.99 0.07
CA THR A 359 -18.81 12.87 0.11
C THR A 359 -18.13 11.58 0.59
N LEU A 360 -16.94 11.23 0.06
CA LEU A 360 -16.23 10.00 0.43
C LEU A 360 -15.79 9.97 1.90
N LEU A 361 -15.35 11.11 2.43
CA LEU A 361 -15.00 11.25 3.84
C LEU A 361 -16.24 11.17 4.76
N GLY A 362 -17.39 11.65 4.26
CA GLY A 362 -18.68 11.60 4.97
C GLY A 362 -19.34 10.23 5.02
N LEU A 363 -18.98 9.30 4.12
CA LEU A 363 -19.49 7.93 4.17
C LEU A 363 -19.20 7.27 5.52
N LYS A 364 -20.12 6.44 6.02
CA LYS A 364 -19.97 5.76 7.32
C LYS A 364 -19.55 4.31 7.12
N SER A 365 -18.51 3.89 7.83
CA SER A 365 -18.09 2.49 7.80
C SER A 365 -17.25 2.09 9.00
N GLN A 366 -17.28 0.78 9.30
CA GLN A 366 -16.44 0.17 10.34
C GLN A 366 -15.00 -0.05 9.85
N GLN A 367 -14.81 -0.47 8.60
CA GLN A 367 -13.50 -0.77 8.02
C GLN A 367 -13.28 0.02 6.73
N ARG A 368 -12.02 0.36 6.46
CA ARG A 368 -11.65 1.16 5.28
C ARG A 368 -10.37 0.66 4.63
N LEU A 369 -10.40 0.52 3.32
CA LEU A 369 -9.25 0.03 2.55
C LEU A 369 -9.00 0.95 1.38
N CYS A 370 -7.77 1.44 1.26
CA CYS A 370 -7.32 2.23 0.10
C CYS A 370 -6.42 1.38 -0.77
N LEU A 371 -6.78 1.18 -2.04
CA LEU A 371 -5.95 0.53 -3.04
C LEU A 371 -5.35 1.60 -3.95
N THR A 372 -4.02 1.59 -4.12
CA THR A 372 -3.34 2.54 -5.03
C THR A 372 -2.03 1.96 -5.51
N GLY A 373 -1.66 2.14 -6.78
CA GLY A 373 -0.29 1.84 -7.24
C GLY A 373 0.73 2.90 -6.83
N THR A 374 0.25 4.09 -6.47
CA THR A 374 1.04 5.30 -6.28
C THR A 374 0.54 6.03 -5.04
N SER A 375 1.05 5.65 -3.87
CA SER A 375 0.62 6.18 -2.57
C SER A 375 0.97 7.65 -2.35
N LEU A 376 2.01 8.16 -3.01
CA LEU A 376 2.42 9.57 -3.01
C LEU A 376 2.69 9.98 -4.47
N GLN A 377 1.70 10.58 -5.13
CA GLN A 377 1.93 11.10 -6.49
C GLN A 377 2.58 12.48 -6.43
N ASN A 378 2.02 13.45 -5.70
CA ASN A 378 2.46 14.85 -5.84
C ASN A 378 2.70 15.62 -4.52
N GLN A 379 1.93 15.41 -3.43
CA GLN A 379 2.06 16.22 -2.21
C GLN A 379 1.71 15.45 -0.92
N LEU A 380 2.25 15.90 0.23
CA LEU A 380 1.89 15.37 1.56
C LEU A 380 0.40 15.56 1.90
N GLY A 381 -0.26 16.55 1.31
CA GLY A 381 -1.70 16.77 1.44
C GLY A 381 -2.54 15.61 0.88
N ASP A 382 -2.08 14.98 -0.22
CA ASP A 382 -2.76 13.82 -0.80
C ASP A 382 -2.78 12.65 0.20
N LEU A 383 -1.66 12.45 0.90
CA LEU A 383 -1.55 11.43 1.93
C LEU A 383 -2.46 11.75 3.12
N HIS A 384 -2.51 13.02 3.55
CA HIS A 384 -3.36 13.43 4.66
C HIS A 384 -4.82 13.06 4.45
N ASN A 385 -5.33 13.21 3.22
CA ASN A 385 -6.69 12.81 2.90
C ASN A 385 -6.92 11.30 3.06
N LEU A 386 -5.96 10.47 2.66
CA LEU A 386 -6.04 9.02 2.88
C LEU A 386 -6.06 8.70 4.38
N ILE A 387 -5.25 9.39 5.19
CA ILE A 387 -5.23 9.26 6.66
C ILE A 387 -6.57 9.67 7.28
N LYS A 388 -7.16 10.78 6.83
CA LYS A 388 -8.52 11.20 7.23
C LYS A 388 -9.57 10.16 6.86
N PHE A 389 -9.50 9.64 5.63
CA PHE A 389 -10.42 8.61 5.19
C PHE A 389 -10.31 7.39 6.09
N LEU A 390 -9.10 6.91 6.39
CA LEU A 390 -8.87 5.78 7.30
C LEU A 390 -9.20 6.06 8.78
N ARG A 391 -9.49 7.31 9.15
CA ARG A 391 -9.81 7.77 10.52
C ARG A 391 -8.70 7.45 11.52
N ILE A 392 -7.45 7.74 11.17
CA ILE A 392 -6.28 7.48 12.02
C ILE A 392 -6.02 8.69 12.93
N GLU A 393 -6.63 8.70 14.10
CA GLU A 393 -6.46 9.79 15.08
C GLU A 393 -5.11 9.73 15.81
N PRO A 394 -4.55 10.88 16.25
CA PRO A 394 -5.02 12.25 16.03
C PRO A 394 -4.56 12.87 14.69
N TRP A 395 -4.03 12.04 13.78
CA TRP A 395 -3.40 12.48 12.53
C TRP A 395 -4.41 12.98 11.48
N THR A 396 -5.71 12.75 11.69
CA THR A 396 -6.77 13.30 10.85
C THR A 396 -6.86 14.83 11.02
N ASN A 397 -6.48 15.36 12.18
CA ASN A 397 -6.56 16.77 12.49
C ASN A 397 -5.58 17.60 11.66
N ASN A 398 -6.07 18.67 11.05
CA ASN A 398 -5.28 19.54 10.17
C ASN A 398 -4.11 20.23 10.89
N SER A 399 -4.33 20.69 12.12
CA SER A 399 -3.31 21.40 12.89
C SER A 399 -2.19 20.43 13.29
N ILE A 400 -2.56 19.27 13.85
CA ILE A 400 -1.61 18.24 14.26
C ILE A 400 -0.81 17.71 13.06
N TRP A 401 -1.48 17.39 11.95
CA TRP A 401 -0.80 16.97 10.73
C TRP A 401 0.20 18.02 10.23
N LYS A 402 -0.23 19.28 10.17
CA LYS A 402 0.61 20.37 9.66
C LYS A 402 1.85 20.58 10.52
N GLN A 403 1.68 20.59 11.84
CA GLN A 403 2.77 20.82 12.79
C GLN A 403 3.70 19.61 12.96
N CYS A 404 3.15 18.39 12.96
CA CYS A 404 3.90 17.18 13.30
C CYS A 404 4.43 16.41 12.08
N VAL A 405 3.84 16.61 10.90
CA VAL A 405 4.19 15.86 9.68
C VAL A 405 4.54 16.80 8.54
N GLU A 406 3.61 17.66 8.12
CA GLU A 406 3.77 18.43 6.87
C GLU A 406 4.96 19.39 6.89
N ILE A 407 4.98 20.34 7.85
CA ILE A 407 6.05 21.35 7.95
C ILE A 407 7.41 20.70 8.25
N PRO A 408 7.53 19.78 9.23
CA PRO A 408 8.79 19.12 9.54
C PRO A 408 9.36 18.32 8.35
N VAL A 409 8.51 17.60 7.61
CA VAL A 409 8.97 16.84 6.43
C VAL A 409 9.38 17.78 5.29
N GLN A 410 8.63 18.86 5.05
CA GLN A 410 9.02 19.90 4.07
C GLN A 410 10.36 20.58 4.42
N ARG A 411 10.69 20.67 5.71
CA ARG A 411 11.96 21.19 6.23
C ARG A 411 13.05 20.12 6.35
N CYS A 412 12.80 18.89 5.90
CA CYS A 412 13.71 17.75 6.02
C CYS A 412 14.15 17.45 7.47
N GLU A 413 13.27 17.70 8.44
CA GLU A 413 13.56 17.48 9.85
C GLU A 413 13.48 15.98 10.21
N PRO A 414 14.51 15.38 10.84
CA PRO A 414 14.54 13.95 11.14
C PRO A 414 13.35 13.45 11.98
N ARG A 415 12.85 14.28 12.90
CA ARG A 415 11.71 13.93 13.76
C ARG A 415 10.42 13.78 12.95
N GLY A 416 10.16 14.69 12.01
CA GLY A 416 9.02 14.63 11.10
C GLY A 416 9.07 13.43 10.16
N ILE A 417 10.24 13.18 9.58
CA ILE A 417 10.46 12.02 8.69
C ILE A 417 10.25 10.71 9.47
N SER A 418 10.77 10.60 10.69
CA SER A 418 10.60 9.42 11.53
C SER A 418 9.14 9.19 11.93
N THR A 419 8.40 10.26 12.24
CA THR A 419 6.96 10.21 12.48
C THR A 419 6.21 9.71 11.26
N LEU A 420 6.52 10.25 10.07
CA LEU A 420 5.91 9.83 8.82
C LEU A 420 6.23 8.37 8.48
N GLN A 421 7.49 7.93 8.64
CA GLN A 421 7.89 6.55 8.40
C GLN A 421 7.16 5.56 9.32
N ASN A 422 7.02 5.90 10.60
CA ASN A 422 6.28 5.09 11.57
C ASN A 422 4.77 5.07 11.27
N LEU A 423 4.18 6.20 10.88
CA LEU A 423 2.80 6.25 10.42
C LEU A 423 2.62 5.29 9.22
N MET A 424 3.46 5.44 8.20
CA MET A 424 3.37 4.65 6.97
C MET A 424 3.65 3.16 7.19
N SER A 425 4.55 2.78 8.09
CA SER A 425 4.82 1.36 8.39
C SER A 425 3.63 0.67 9.05
N GLY A 426 2.84 1.40 9.84
CA GLY A 426 1.63 0.88 10.46
C GLY A 426 0.44 0.81 9.50
N VAL A 427 0.21 1.87 8.70
CA VAL A 427 -1.01 1.97 7.88
C VAL A 427 -0.85 1.47 6.45
N SER A 428 0.36 1.33 5.91
CA SER A 428 0.58 1.05 4.48
C SER A 428 1.46 -0.16 4.24
N MET A 429 1.07 -1.00 3.28
CA MET A 429 1.90 -2.04 2.70
C MET A 429 2.24 -1.68 1.26
N ARG A 430 3.54 -1.66 0.91
CA ARG A 430 4.03 -1.38 -0.44
C ARG A 430 5.12 -2.36 -0.82
N ARG A 431 4.95 -3.08 -1.93
CA ARG A 431 5.95 -3.99 -2.49
C ARG A 431 6.08 -3.78 -3.99
N LEU A 432 7.29 -4.02 -4.50
CA LEU A 432 7.63 -3.83 -5.90
C LEU A 432 7.55 -5.15 -6.66
N LYS A 433 7.17 -5.11 -7.93
CA LYS A 433 7.17 -6.32 -8.77
C LYS A 433 8.54 -6.98 -8.81
N THR A 434 9.60 -6.20 -8.93
CA THR A 434 10.98 -6.66 -9.02
C THR A 434 11.46 -7.37 -7.75
N THR A 435 10.85 -7.06 -6.60
CA THR A 435 11.20 -7.69 -5.32
C THR A 435 10.47 -9.00 -5.07
N ILE A 436 9.30 -9.20 -5.70
CA ILE A 436 8.42 -10.35 -5.46
C ILE A 436 8.47 -11.35 -6.61
N LEU A 437 8.47 -10.86 -7.85
CA LEU A 437 8.33 -11.66 -9.05
C LEU A 437 9.66 -11.70 -9.81
N ALA A 438 10.02 -12.90 -10.29
CA ALA A 438 11.13 -13.08 -11.22
C ALA A 438 10.72 -12.66 -12.64
N LEU A 439 10.65 -11.36 -12.89
CA LEU A 439 10.32 -10.82 -14.20
C LEU A 439 11.56 -10.69 -15.10
N PRO A 440 11.42 -10.90 -16.42
CA PRO A 440 12.47 -10.55 -17.39
C PRO A 440 12.84 -9.06 -17.29
N LYS A 441 14.08 -8.72 -17.67
CA LYS A 441 14.52 -7.32 -17.72
C LYS A 441 13.65 -6.55 -18.71
N LYS A 442 13.08 -5.42 -18.26
CA LYS A 442 12.43 -4.45 -19.14
C LYS A 442 13.49 -3.80 -20.03
N VAL A 443 13.30 -3.84 -21.34
CA VAL A 443 14.12 -3.12 -22.31
C VAL A 443 13.35 -1.88 -22.74
N GLU A 444 13.95 -0.71 -22.52
CA GLU A 444 13.40 0.57 -22.95
C GLU A 444 14.30 1.15 -24.04
N THR A 445 13.71 1.57 -25.14
CA THR A 445 14.44 2.16 -26.27
C THR A 445 13.73 3.44 -26.67
N ILE A 446 14.47 4.55 -26.66
CA ILE A 446 13.97 5.86 -27.10
C ILE A 446 14.37 6.03 -28.56
N VAL A 447 13.38 6.13 -29.44
CA VAL A 447 13.59 6.37 -30.87
C VAL A 447 13.34 7.84 -31.18
N ASN A 448 14.38 8.54 -31.63
CA ASN A 448 14.28 9.94 -32.04
C ASN A 448 13.93 10.02 -33.52
N LEU A 449 12.75 10.55 -33.82
CA LEU A 449 12.23 10.68 -35.18
C LEU A 449 12.31 12.14 -35.63
N LYS A 450 12.73 12.37 -36.88
CA LYS A 450 12.63 13.67 -37.54
C LYS A 450 11.27 13.81 -38.19
N LEU A 451 10.65 14.98 -38.07
CA LEU A 451 9.38 15.27 -38.76
C LEU A 451 9.60 15.28 -40.27
N HIS A 452 8.64 14.73 -41.02
CA HIS A 452 8.67 14.80 -42.48
C HIS A 452 8.47 16.24 -42.97
N SER A 453 9.08 16.58 -44.10
CA SER A 453 8.76 17.81 -44.83
C SER A 453 7.33 17.68 -45.41
N PRO A 454 6.51 18.75 -45.39
CA PRO A 454 6.80 20.13 -44.98
C PRO A 454 6.57 20.42 -43.49
N TRP A 455 6.14 19.43 -42.70
CA TRP A 455 5.73 19.62 -41.31
C TRP A 455 6.87 20.03 -40.38
N ASN A 456 8.11 19.61 -40.67
CA ASN A 456 9.27 20.06 -39.92
C ASN A 456 9.46 21.58 -39.97
N GLU A 457 9.35 22.18 -41.17
CA GLU A 457 9.50 23.63 -41.35
C GLU A 457 8.37 24.40 -40.65
N ILE A 458 7.15 23.86 -40.70
CA ILE A 458 6.00 24.46 -40.01
C ILE A 458 6.21 24.38 -38.50
N TYR A 459 6.69 23.25 -37.98
CA TYR A 459 6.98 23.08 -36.57
C TYR A 459 8.07 24.05 -36.10
N GLU A 460 9.19 24.15 -36.82
CA GLU A 460 10.28 25.06 -36.48
C GLU A 460 9.82 26.52 -36.47
N ARG A 461 9.02 26.93 -37.46
CA ARG A 461 8.43 28.27 -37.51
C ARG A 461 7.53 28.54 -36.30
N ASN A 462 6.62 27.60 -35.99
CA ASN A 462 5.72 27.74 -34.85
C ASN A 462 6.48 27.75 -33.52
N HIS A 463 7.50 26.92 -33.38
CA HIS A 463 8.35 26.86 -32.20
C HIS A 463 9.16 28.16 -32.01
N GLN A 464 9.67 28.75 -33.10
CA GLN A 464 10.34 30.05 -33.06
C GLN A 464 9.37 31.14 -32.60
N ALA A 465 8.18 31.21 -33.18
CA ALA A 465 7.15 32.18 -32.77
C ALA A 465 6.79 32.02 -31.28
N PHE A 466 6.53 30.78 -30.83
CA PHE A 466 6.27 30.45 -29.43
C PHE A 466 7.43 30.90 -28.52
N SER A 467 8.68 30.64 -28.91
CA SER A 467 9.87 31.04 -28.15
C SER A 467 10.04 32.55 -28.11
N GLU A 468 9.66 33.29 -29.14
CA GLU A 468 9.71 34.75 -29.13
C GLU A 468 8.65 35.34 -28.21
N GLN A 469 7.42 34.83 -28.30
CA GLN A 469 6.27 35.29 -27.53
C GLN A 469 6.39 34.96 -26.03
N PHE A 470 6.81 33.74 -25.69
CA PHE A 470 6.86 33.28 -24.30
C PHE A 470 8.26 33.19 -23.71
N GLY A 471 9.31 33.14 -24.53
CA GLY A 471 10.70 33.10 -24.06
C GLY A 471 11.25 34.47 -23.64
N LYS A 472 10.77 35.57 -24.24
CA LYS A 472 11.24 36.95 -23.94
C LYS A 472 10.53 37.60 -22.74
N ASN A 473 9.31 37.18 -22.40
CA ASN A 473 8.48 37.76 -21.34
C ASN A 473 8.89 37.41 -19.90
N ARG A 474 9.98 36.65 -19.69
CA ARG A 474 10.56 36.46 -18.35
C ARG A 474 11.31 37.69 -17.83
N VAL A 475 11.70 38.61 -18.70
CA VAL A 475 12.55 39.76 -18.34
C VAL A 475 11.75 41.05 -18.12
N THR A 476 10.58 41.20 -18.73
CA THR A 476 9.80 42.46 -18.75
C THR A 476 8.70 42.56 -17.69
N GLY A 477 8.47 41.52 -16.87
CA GLY A 477 7.50 41.57 -15.77
C GLY A 477 6.02 41.63 -16.19
N GLN A 478 5.71 41.61 -17.49
CA GLN A 478 4.33 41.44 -17.96
C GLN A 478 3.89 39.99 -17.82
N GLY A 479 2.79 39.77 -17.11
CA GLY A 479 2.17 38.45 -17.00
C GLY A 479 1.71 37.95 -18.38
N TRP A 480 1.93 36.67 -18.67
CA TRP A 480 1.47 36.01 -19.88
C TRP A 480 0.10 35.36 -19.65
N ASN A 481 -0.69 35.25 -20.72
CA ASN A 481 -1.94 34.51 -20.67
C ASN A 481 -1.65 33.01 -20.61
N SER A 482 -1.97 32.38 -19.47
CA SER A 482 -1.71 30.96 -19.26
C SER A 482 -2.47 30.05 -20.23
N GLY A 483 -3.69 30.43 -20.61
CA GLY A 483 -4.48 29.69 -21.58
C GLY A 483 -3.86 29.69 -22.97
N GLU A 484 -3.30 30.82 -23.41
CA GLU A 484 -2.66 30.96 -24.72
C GLU A 484 -1.35 30.14 -24.79
N PHE A 485 -0.50 30.25 -23.78
CA PHE A 485 0.74 29.47 -23.68
C PHE A 485 0.47 27.96 -23.72
N PHE A 486 -0.48 27.47 -22.91
CA PHE A 486 -0.80 26.04 -22.92
C PHE A 486 -1.49 25.62 -24.21
N GLY A 487 -2.26 26.50 -24.84
CA GLY A 487 -2.84 26.27 -26.17
C GLY A 487 -1.77 26.03 -27.23
N GLU A 488 -0.82 26.95 -27.38
CA GLU A 488 0.25 26.81 -28.37
C GLU A 488 1.20 25.64 -28.07
N LEU A 489 1.48 25.38 -26.79
CA LEU A 489 2.27 24.21 -26.40
C LEU A 489 1.57 22.90 -26.79
N VAL A 490 0.24 22.84 -26.65
CA VAL A 490 -0.56 21.70 -27.11
C VAL A 490 -0.51 21.60 -28.64
N ASP A 491 -0.62 22.72 -29.37
CA ASP A 491 -0.55 22.72 -30.84
C ASP A 491 0.81 22.20 -31.34
N LEU A 492 1.93 22.60 -30.72
CA LEU A 492 3.26 22.06 -31.01
C LEU A 492 3.34 20.55 -30.75
N ARG A 493 2.80 20.08 -29.62
CA ARG A 493 2.76 18.64 -29.29
C ARG A 493 1.89 17.85 -30.27
N GLN A 494 0.78 18.42 -30.72
CA GLN A 494 -0.12 17.82 -31.70
C GLN A 494 0.54 17.73 -33.08
N LEU A 495 1.24 18.77 -33.53
CA LEU A 495 1.97 18.77 -34.79
C LEU A 495 3.08 17.71 -34.82
N CYS A 496 3.77 17.50 -33.68
CA CYS A 496 4.73 16.40 -33.52
C CYS A 496 4.12 15.00 -33.66
N ASN A 497 2.81 14.86 -33.46
CA ASN A 497 2.10 13.59 -33.60
C ASN A 497 1.54 13.44 -35.02
N HIS A 498 0.66 14.35 -35.45
CA HIS A 498 0.09 14.31 -36.79
C HIS A 498 -0.49 15.68 -37.17
N PRO A 499 -0.25 16.19 -38.40
CA PRO A 499 -0.70 17.53 -38.82
C PRO A 499 -2.21 17.74 -38.80
N ALA A 500 -3.00 16.69 -39.03
CA ALA A 500 -4.47 16.78 -38.94
C ALA A 500 -4.99 17.10 -37.51
N LEU A 501 -4.17 16.97 -36.46
CA LEU A 501 -4.59 17.28 -35.10
C LEU A 501 -4.73 18.79 -34.85
N ILE A 502 -3.91 19.61 -35.51
CA ILE A 502 -3.97 21.07 -35.41
C ILE A 502 -4.98 21.71 -36.38
N ASP A 503 -5.55 20.93 -37.30
CA ASP A 503 -6.51 21.44 -38.27
C ASP A 503 -7.86 21.75 -37.60
N LYS A 504 -8.14 23.06 -37.51
CA LYS A 504 -9.37 23.63 -36.96
C LYS A 504 -10.57 23.49 -37.92
N GLN A 505 -10.35 23.08 -39.18
CA GLN A 505 -11.41 22.84 -40.18
C GLN A 505 -11.35 21.41 -40.74
N PRO A 506 -11.68 20.39 -39.92
CA PRO A 506 -11.60 18.99 -40.32
C PRO A 506 -12.43 18.73 -41.60
N GLY A 507 -11.78 18.16 -42.61
CA GLY A 507 -12.41 17.73 -43.88
C GLY A 507 -12.12 18.61 -45.10
N ARG A 508 -11.54 19.80 -44.91
CA ARG A 508 -11.15 20.67 -46.04
C ARG A 508 -9.84 20.23 -46.70
N LYS A 509 -8.90 19.73 -45.91
CA LYS A 509 -7.66 19.09 -46.38
C LYS A 509 -7.72 17.60 -46.09
N LYS A 510 -7.32 16.79 -47.08
CA LYS A 510 -7.09 15.36 -46.89
C LYS A 510 -5.70 15.18 -46.30
N TYR A 511 -5.63 14.48 -45.18
CA TYR A 511 -4.39 14.09 -44.54
C TYR A 511 -4.25 12.59 -44.59
N PHE A 512 -3.01 12.10 -44.63
CA PHE A 512 -2.70 10.68 -44.70
C PHE A 512 -1.84 10.28 -43.50
N TRP A 513 -2.01 9.05 -43.03
CA TRP A 513 -1.29 8.53 -41.86
C TRP A 513 0.25 8.62 -42.02
N ASN A 514 0.75 8.46 -43.25
CA ASN A 514 2.17 8.50 -43.58
C ASN A 514 2.79 9.92 -43.53
N GLU A 515 1.98 10.95 -43.34
CA GLU A 515 2.47 12.30 -43.05
C GLU A 515 3.00 12.43 -41.62
N SER A 516 2.60 11.53 -40.72
CA SER A 516 3.20 11.41 -39.39
C SER A 516 4.42 10.51 -39.41
N SER A 517 5.57 11.08 -39.02
CA SER A 517 6.80 10.32 -38.81
C SER A 517 6.64 9.23 -37.74
N LYS A 518 5.76 9.47 -36.74
CA LYS A 518 5.49 8.49 -35.67
C LYS A 518 4.64 7.33 -36.15
N ILE A 519 3.57 7.60 -36.91
CA ILE A 519 2.75 6.52 -37.47
C ILE A 519 3.53 5.76 -38.54
N GLY A 520 4.29 6.46 -39.40
CA GLY A 520 5.21 5.86 -40.36
C GLY A 520 6.13 4.84 -39.72
N HIS A 521 6.89 5.28 -38.70
CA HIS A 521 7.79 4.40 -37.97
C HIS A 521 7.08 3.25 -37.24
N LEU A 522 5.93 3.52 -36.60
CA LEU A 522 5.13 2.50 -35.92
C LEU A 522 4.66 1.41 -36.89
N VAL A 523 4.18 1.80 -38.07
CA VAL A 523 3.72 0.85 -39.10
C VAL A 523 4.89 0.01 -39.60
N ASP A 524 6.06 0.60 -39.84
CA ASP A 524 7.26 -0.13 -40.25
C ASP A 524 7.67 -1.17 -39.20
N ASP A 525 7.69 -0.79 -37.91
CA ASP A 525 7.99 -1.68 -36.79
C ASP A 525 6.97 -2.81 -36.68
N LEU A 526 5.66 -2.51 -36.77
CA LEU A 526 4.61 -3.52 -36.73
C LEU A 526 4.68 -4.47 -37.92
N LEU A 527 5.03 -3.99 -39.12
CA LEU A 527 5.21 -4.84 -40.30
C LEU A 527 6.43 -5.76 -40.15
N ALA A 528 7.55 -5.24 -39.64
CA ALA A 528 8.72 -6.05 -39.32
C ALA A 528 8.38 -7.13 -38.27
N PHE A 529 7.57 -6.76 -37.29
CA PHE A 529 7.11 -7.64 -36.23
C PHE A 529 6.20 -8.76 -36.74
N LEU A 530 5.23 -8.43 -37.60
CA LEU A 530 4.35 -9.42 -38.24
C LEU A 530 5.14 -10.41 -39.11
N ARG A 531 6.19 -9.94 -39.79
CA ARG A 531 7.06 -10.80 -40.62
C ARG A 531 7.91 -11.77 -39.79
N SER A 532 8.13 -11.51 -38.51
CA SER A 532 8.91 -12.39 -37.63
C SER A 532 8.23 -13.74 -37.35
N GLY A 533 6.91 -13.85 -37.60
CA GLY A 533 6.13 -15.07 -37.39
C GLY A 533 5.88 -15.43 -35.92
N LEU A 534 6.27 -14.57 -34.98
CA LEU A 534 6.03 -14.76 -33.54
C LEU A 534 4.69 -14.18 -33.12
N GLU A 535 3.94 -14.90 -32.26
CA GLU A 535 2.71 -14.41 -31.66
C GLU A 535 2.99 -13.38 -30.57
N HIS A 536 3.19 -12.15 -31.00
CA HIS A 536 3.38 -11.03 -30.10
C HIS A 536 2.18 -10.07 -30.12
N ARG A 537 1.99 -9.36 -29.01
CA ARG A 537 0.94 -8.35 -28.86
C ARG A 537 1.57 -6.98 -28.61
N ALA A 538 1.20 -6.00 -29.42
CA ALA A 538 1.57 -4.60 -29.24
C ALA A 538 0.46 -3.83 -28.53
N VAL A 539 0.83 -2.93 -27.62
CA VAL A 539 -0.09 -2.01 -26.95
C VAL A 539 0.37 -0.59 -27.24
N ILE A 540 -0.50 0.22 -27.85
CA ILE A 540 -0.20 1.58 -28.26
C ILE A 540 -0.94 2.54 -27.34
N PHE A 541 -0.23 3.50 -26.78
CA PHE A 541 -0.79 4.56 -25.93
C PHE A 541 -0.72 5.90 -26.67
N SER A 542 -1.81 6.67 -26.59
CA SER A 542 -1.87 8.03 -27.12
C SER A 542 -2.65 8.93 -26.17
N GLU A 543 -2.21 10.18 -26.05
CA GLU A 543 -2.93 11.23 -25.32
C GLU A 543 -4.10 11.79 -26.14
N PHE A 544 -3.99 11.80 -27.47
CA PHE A 544 -4.99 12.36 -28.36
C PHE A 544 -5.82 11.25 -28.98
N LYS A 545 -7.13 11.20 -28.66
CA LYS A 545 -8.06 10.21 -29.21
C LYS A 545 -8.06 10.21 -30.74
N ARG A 546 -8.11 11.40 -31.35
CA ARG A 546 -8.12 11.56 -32.82
C ARG A 546 -6.86 11.00 -33.49
N PHE A 547 -5.74 10.91 -32.78
CA PHE A 547 -4.51 10.28 -33.29
C PHE A 547 -4.64 8.74 -33.40
N LEU A 548 -5.46 8.11 -32.56
CA LEU A 548 -5.75 6.67 -32.65
C LEU A 548 -6.78 6.33 -33.73
N GLU A 549 -7.55 7.32 -34.17
CA GLU A 549 -8.53 7.17 -35.26
C GLU A 549 -7.87 7.28 -36.65
N MET A 550 -6.63 7.80 -36.70
CA MET A 550 -5.78 7.88 -37.89
C MET A 550 -4.98 6.59 -38.04
#